data_AF-A0A161YBG4-F1
#
_entry.id   AF-A0A161YBG4-F1
#
_cell.length_a   1.000
_cell.length_b   1.000
_cell.length_c   1.000
_cell.angle_alpha   90.00
_cell.angle_beta   90.00
_cell.angle_gamma   90.00
#
_symmetry.space_group_name_H-M   'P 1'
#
loop_
_entity.id
_entity.type
_entity.pdbx_description
1 polymer ?
#
loop_
_entity_poly.entity_id
_entity_poly.type
_entity_poly.pdbx_seq_one_letter_code
_entity_poly.pdbx_strand_id
1 'polypeptide(L)'
;LGDLFDDSNDKNDQMGSSNGSSEIRSHVQHAVALTMARILGEHIGREVRCYSQDPAYTQATIEFLKSRNIMVLHDPQGFIDVDESTLVFSVAPSVPVKQIVTELARPAIII
;
A
#
# COMPACT_ATOMS: atom_id res chain seq x y z
N LEU A 1 -2.06 25.93 -55.23
CA LEU A 1 -1.77 27.23 -54.59
C LEU A 1 -2.07 27.00 -53.10
N GLY A 2 -1.13 26.62 -52.23
CA GLY A 2 0.23 27.14 -52.03
C GLY A 2 0.12 28.60 -51.57
N ASP A 3 0.59 29.06 -50.40
CA ASP A 3 1.44 28.50 -49.35
C ASP A 3 1.47 29.49 -48.14
N LEU A 4 1.97 29.02 -46.98
CA LEU A 4 2.69 29.74 -45.89
C LEU A 4 1.88 30.75 -45.03
N PHE A 5 1.83 30.64 -43.70
CA PHE A 5 2.98 30.63 -42.79
C PHE A 5 2.90 29.61 -41.63
N ASP A 6 4.09 29.09 -41.34
CA ASP A 6 4.61 28.35 -40.19
C ASP A 6 4.82 29.29 -38.98
N ASP A 7 4.51 28.84 -37.76
CA ASP A 7 5.43 29.02 -36.63
C ASP A 7 5.15 28.03 -35.49
N SER A 8 5.97 27.00 -35.50
CA SER A 8 6.41 26.16 -34.38
C SER A 8 6.29 26.79 -32.99
N ASN A 9 5.72 26.05 -32.03
CA ASN A 9 6.30 26.04 -30.68
C ASN A 9 6.10 24.67 -30.04
N ASP A 10 7.08 23.81 -30.31
CA ASP A 10 7.46 22.70 -29.44
C ASP A 10 7.73 23.23 -28.03
N LYS A 11 6.86 22.86 -27.09
CA LYS A 11 7.28 22.63 -25.71
C LYS A 11 6.78 21.28 -25.25
N ASN A 12 7.60 20.29 -25.58
CA ASN A 12 7.82 19.13 -24.74
C ASN A 12 8.08 19.60 -23.30
N ASP A 13 7.18 19.26 -22.38
CA ASP A 13 7.58 18.92 -21.02
C ASP A 13 7.07 17.50 -20.75
N GLN A 14 7.97 16.55 -21.02
CA GLN A 14 7.95 15.22 -20.46
C GLN A 14 7.74 15.31 -18.94
N MET A 15 6.66 14.71 -18.43
CA MET A 15 6.55 14.39 -17.00
C MET A 15 5.99 12.96 -16.84
N GLY A 16 6.91 12.00 -16.77
CA GLY A 16 6.78 10.81 -15.91
C GLY A 16 5.69 9.78 -16.21
N SER A 17 5.82 9.05 -17.31
CA SER A 17 5.07 7.83 -17.65
C SER A 17 5.44 6.61 -16.77
N SER A 18 5.61 6.78 -15.46
CA SER A 18 6.01 5.71 -14.51
C SER A 18 5.03 5.43 -13.37
N ASN A 19 3.98 6.24 -13.18
CA ASN A 19 3.10 6.11 -12.00
C ASN A 19 2.06 4.99 -12.09
N GLY A 20 1.57 4.65 -13.29
CA GLY A 20 0.48 3.68 -13.42
C GLY A 20 0.83 2.26 -12.95
N SER A 21 2.08 1.81 -13.12
CA SER A 21 2.49 0.46 -12.71
C SER A 21 2.65 0.32 -11.19
N SER A 22 3.11 1.38 -10.51
CA SER A 22 3.26 1.40 -9.05
C SER A 22 1.90 1.43 -8.35
N GLU A 23 0.96 2.23 -8.86
CA GLU A 23 -0.41 2.31 -8.33
C GLU A 23 -1.13 0.97 -8.45
N ILE A 24 -1.07 0.32 -9.63
CA ILE A 24 -1.66 -1.02 -9.82
C ILE A 24 -1.10 -2.02 -8.82
N ARG A 25 0.21 -2.01 -8.58
CA ARG A 25 0.85 -2.92 -7.62
C ARG A 25 0.33 -2.68 -6.20
N SER A 26 0.25 -1.42 -5.77
CA SER A 26 -0.29 -1.07 -4.46
C SER A 26 -1.74 -1.52 -4.31
N HIS A 27 -2.60 -1.30 -5.32
CA HIS A 27 -3.99 -1.76 -5.28
C HIS A 27 -4.11 -3.28 -5.17
N VAL A 28 -3.29 -4.04 -5.90
CA VAL A 28 -3.27 -5.50 -5.83
C VAL A 28 -2.84 -5.97 -4.44
N GLN A 29 -1.81 -5.36 -3.83
CA GLN A 29 -1.37 -5.69 -2.48
C GLN A 29 -2.48 -5.47 -1.44
N HIS A 30 -3.19 -4.34 -1.51
CA HIS A 30 -4.34 -4.08 -0.63
C HIS A 30 -5.50 -5.04 -0.87
N ALA A 31 -5.76 -5.42 -2.14
CA ALA A 31 -6.77 -6.42 -2.47
C ALA A 31 -6.43 -7.80 -1.88
N VAL A 32 -5.15 -8.18 -1.91
CA VAL A 32 -4.65 -9.41 -1.26
C VAL A 32 -4.86 -9.34 0.26
N ALA A 33 -4.49 -8.23 0.90
CA ALA A 33 -4.69 -8.04 2.34
C ALA A 33 -6.17 -8.18 2.75
N LEU A 34 -7.09 -7.53 2.04
CA LEU A 34 -8.53 -7.65 2.28
C LEU A 34 -9.05 -9.07 2.05
N THR A 35 -8.54 -9.75 1.01
CA THR A 35 -8.91 -11.14 0.71
C THR A 35 -8.46 -12.08 1.83
N MET A 36 -7.23 -11.92 2.33
CA MET A 36 -6.72 -12.69 3.47
C MET A 36 -7.56 -12.43 4.71
N ALA A 37 -7.85 -11.18 5.05
CA ALA A 37 -8.65 -10.83 6.22
C ALA A 37 -10.07 -11.44 6.16
N ARG A 38 -10.71 -11.40 4.98
CA ARG A 38 -11.99 -12.05 4.76
C ARG A 38 -11.92 -13.56 4.99
N ILE A 39 -11.01 -14.26 4.31
CA ILE A 39 -10.89 -15.72 4.39
C ILE A 39 -10.54 -16.16 5.81
N LEU A 40 -9.58 -15.49 6.43
CA LEU A 40 -9.18 -15.76 7.82
C LEU A 40 -10.37 -15.53 8.74
N GLY A 41 -11.09 -14.41 8.60
CA GLY A 41 -12.23 -14.09 9.44
C GLY A 41 -13.38 -15.10 9.34
N GLU A 42 -13.68 -15.56 8.13
CA GLU A 42 -14.64 -16.66 7.88
C GLU A 42 -14.17 -17.96 8.58
N HIS A 43 -12.87 -18.26 8.55
CA HIS A 43 -12.31 -19.48 9.14
C HIS A 43 -12.28 -19.45 10.68
N ILE A 44 -11.96 -18.31 11.29
CA ILE A 44 -11.84 -18.17 12.75
C ILE A 44 -13.14 -17.71 13.44
N GLY A 45 -14.19 -17.42 12.66
CA GLY A 45 -15.49 -16.99 13.16
C GLY A 45 -15.51 -15.60 13.80
N ARG A 46 -14.57 -14.72 13.44
CA ARG A 46 -14.52 -13.31 13.90
C ARG A 46 -13.90 -12.41 12.85
N GLU A 47 -14.25 -11.14 12.87
CA GLU A 47 -13.69 -10.14 11.97
C GLU A 47 -12.16 -9.99 12.17
N VAL A 48 -11.43 -9.94 11.05
CA VAL A 48 -10.00 -9.60 11.03
C VAL A 48 -9.87 -8.15 10.57
N ARG A 49 -9.34 -7.29 11.45
CA ARG A 49 -9.12 -5.88 11.15
C ARG A 49 -7.89 -5.72 10.25
N CYS A 50 -8.00 -4.88 9.22
CA CYS A 50 -6.88 -4.54 8.33
C CYS A 50 -6.26 -3.20 8.72
N TYR A 51 -4.93 -3.20 8.80
CA TYR A 51 -4.12 -2.02 9.02
C TYR A 51 -3.10 -1.90 7.87
N SER A 52 -2.75 -0.67 7.48
CA SER A 52 -1.70 -0.42 6.50
C SER A 52 -0.81 0.74 6.92
N GLN A 53 0.46 0.69 6.58
CA GLN A 53 1.43 1.75 6.84
C GLN A 53 2.39 1.84 5.65
N ASP A 54 2.39 2.99 4.99
CA ASP A 54 3.33 3.32 3.91
C ASP A 54 3.59 4.84 3.94
N PRO A 55 4.86 5.28 4.14
CA PRO A 55 5.21 6.70 4.11
C PRO A 55 4.85 7.42 2.79
N ALA A 56 4.65 6.69 1.70
CA ALA A 56 4.31 7.24 0.39
C ALA A 56 2.80 7.52 0.21
N TYR A 57 1.94 7.18 1.17
CA TYR A 57 0.51 7.44 1.03
C TYR A 57 0.18 8.93 1.00
N THR A 58 -0.60 9.30 -0.02
CA THR A 58 -1.23 10.62 -0.10
C THR A 58 -2.50 10.66 0.74
N GLN A 59 -3.00 11.85 1.07
CA GLN A 59 -4.26 12.01 1.77
C GLN A 59 -5.43 11.31 1.04
N ALA A 60 -5.47 11.40 -0.29
CA ALA A 60 -6.48 10.72 -1.11
C ALA A 60 -6.37 9.19 -0.99
N THR A 61 -5.15 8.65 -0.97
CA THR A 61 -4.91 7.21 -0.74
C THR A 61 -5.42 6.80 0.64
N ILE A 62 -5.14 7.59 1.68
CA ILE A 62 -5.57 7.31 3.05
C ILE A 62 -7.10 7.27 3.15
N GLU A 63 -7.78 8.24 2.57
CA GLU A 63 -9.25 8.31 2.56
C GLU A 63 -9.87 7.14 1.79
N PHE A 64 -9.29 6.81 0.62
CA PHE A 64 -9.69 5.65 -0.16
C PHE A 64 -9.55 4.36 0.65
N LEU A 65 -8.40 4.11 1.28
CA LEU A 65 -8.16 2.90 2.09
C LEU A 65 -9.13 2.80 3.29
N LYS A 66 -9.38 3.92 3.98
CA LYS A 66 -10.37 3.99 5.07
C LYS A 66 -11.77 3.61 4.60
N SER A 67 -12.18 4.05 3.41
CA SER A 67 -13.49 3.68 2.81
C SER A 67 -13.62 2.18 2.50
N ARG A 68 -12.49 1.44 2.47
CA ARG A 68 -12.41 0.00 2.22
C ARG A 68 -12.14 -0.80 3.50
N ASN A 69 -12.36 -0.22 4.68
CA ASN A 69 -12.11 -0.82 5.99
C ASN A 69 -10.63 -1.17 6.25
N ILE A 70 -9.70 -0.41 5.65
CA ILE A 70 -8.27 -0.47 5.97
C ILE A 70 -7.93 0.77 6.80
N MET A 71 -7.48 0.57 8.03
CA MET A 71 -7.03 1.65 8.88
C MET A 71 -5.56 1.98 8.57
N VAL A 72 -5.31 3.18 8.05
CA VAL A 72 -3.93 3.64 7.86
C VAL A 72 -3.34 4.07 9.20
N LEU A 73 -2.19 3.51 9.56
CA LEU A 73 -1.43 3.83 10.75
C LEU A 73 -0.33 4.86 10.44
N HIS A 74 0.00 5.68 11.44
CA HIS A 74 1.15 6.56 11.37
C HIS A 74 2.43 5.76 11.60
N ASP A 75 3.50 6.03 10.84
CA ASP A 75 4.82 5.43 11.10
C ASP A 75 5.37 5.93 12.45
N PRO A 76 5.92 5.07 13.33
CA PRO A 76 6.15 3.62 13.18
C PRO A 76 5.13 2.72 13.89
N GLN A 77 3.88 3.17 14.09
CA GLN A 77 2.87 2.50 14.92
C GLN A 77 2.60 1.06 14.47
N GLY A 78 2.65 0.78 13.16
CA GLY A 78 2.48 -0.57 12.62
C GLY A 78 3.54 -1.57 13.07
N PHE A 79 4.71 -1.14 13.54
CA PHE A 79 5.69 -2.03 14.19
C PHE A 79 5.39 -2.26 15.68
N ILE A 80 4.84 -1.23 16.33
CA ILE A 80 4.57 -1.23 17.78
C ILE A 80 3.34 -2.08 18.11
N ASP A 81 2.32 -2.03 17.25
CA ASP A 81 1.03 -2.70 17.48
C ASP A 81 1.04 -4.21 17.16
N VAL A 82 2.16 -4.75 16.66
CA VAL A 82 2.26 -6.18 16.33
C VAL A 82 2.31 -7.02 17.60
N ASP A 83 1.45 -8.04 17.64
CA ASP A 83 1.39 -9.02 18.73
C ASP A 83 1.29 -10.47 18.21
N GLU A 84 1.12 -11.42 19.13
CA GLU A 84 1.00 -12.86 18.88
C GLU A 84 -0.22 -13.27 18.05
N SER A 85 -1.17 -12.36 17.86
CA SER A 85 -2.38 -12.58 17.07
C SER A 85 -2.33 -11.90 15.70
N THR A 86 -1.21 -11.25 15.37
CA THR A 86 -1.04 -10.44 14.17
C THR A 86 -0.44 -11.23 13.01
N LEU A 87 -0.99 -11.07 11.81
CA LEU A 87 -0.37 -11.45 10.55
C LEU A 87 0.26 -10.20 9.93
N VAL A 88 1.56 -10.24 9.66
CA VAL A 88 2.28 -9.17 8.96
C VAL A 88 2.45 -9.54 7.50
N PHE A 89 1.93 -8.70 6.61
CA PHE A 89 2.09 -8.83 5.15
C PHE A 89 2.96 -7.68 4.65
N SER A 90 4.16 -7.99 4.15
CA SER A 90 5.16 -7.01 3.75
C SER A 90 5.68 -7.29 2.35
N VAL A 91 5.43 -6.38 1.41
CA VAL A 91 5.78 -6.58 -0.01
C VAL A 91 6.84 -5.58 -0.44
N ALA A 92 8.04 -6.09 -0.75
CA ALA A 92 9.20 -5.31 -1.18
C ALA A 92 9.48 -4.06 -0.29
N PRO A 93 9.58 -4.22 1.04
CA PRO A 93 9.78 -3.10 1.94
C PRO A 93 11.14 -2.44 1.72
N SER A 94 11.22 -1.14 1.96
CA SER A 94 12.47 -0.36 1.97
C SER A 94 13.30 -0.54 3.24
N VAL A 95 12.74 -1.20 4.25
CA VAL A 95 13.35 -1.46 5.57
C VAL A 95 13.26 -2.95 5.93
N PRO A 96 14.10 -3.48 6.84
CA PRO A 96 14.10 -4.89 7.20
C PRO A 96 12.93 -5.27 8.11
N VAL A 97 11.69 -5.19 7.61
CA VAL A 97 10.44 -5.42 8.37
C VAL A 97 10.49 -6.72 9.15
N LYS A 98 10.90 -7.83 8.52
CA LYS A 98 10.97 -9.14 9.18
C LYS A 98 11.88 -9.10 10.41
N GLN A 99 13.08 -8.52 10.31
CA GLN A 99 14.03 -8.47 11.43
C GLN A 99 13.52 -7.56 12.55
N ILE A 100 13.00 -6.38 12.19
CA ILE A 100 12.45 -5.41 13.16
C ILE A 100 11.29 -6.05 13.94
N VAL A 101 10.31 -6.60 13.22
CA VAL A 101 9.11 -7.17 13.85
C VAL A 101 9.47 -8.35 14.74
N THR A 102 10.37 -9.25 14.33
CA THR A 102 10.73 -10.41 15.16
C THR A 102 11.58 -10.05 16.38
N GLU A 103 12.24 -8.89 16.37
CA GLU A 103 12.99 -8.38 17.52
C GLU A 103 12.07 -7.66 18.52
N LEU A 104 11.11 -6.88 18.01
CA LEU A 104 10.18 -6.10 18.84
C LEU A 104 8.99 -6.92 19.34
N ALA A 105 8.56 -7.92 18.57
CA ALA A 105 7.33 -8.66 18.78
C ALA A 105 7.41 -10.11 18.26
N ARG A 106 6.29 -10.85 18.37
CA ARG A 106 6.16 -12.26 17.98
C ARG A 106 4.90 -12.48 17.14
N PRO A 107 4.83 -12.01 15.88
CA PRO A 107 3.65 -12.20 15.04
C PRO A 107 3.34 -13.68 14.81
N ALA A 108 2.05 -13.98 14.60
CA ALA A 108 1.61 -15.33 14.26
C ALA A 108 2.18 -15.79 12.92
N ILE A 109 2.19 -14.88 11.94
CA ILE A 109 2.63 -15.14 10.56
C ILE A 109 3.31 -13.88 10.01
N ILE A 110 4.40 -14.06 9.26
CA ILE A 110 5.02 -13.01 8.44
C ILE A 110 5.08 -13.52 7.00
N ILE A 111 4.51 -12.75 6.06
CA ILE A 111 4.51 -13.02 4.62
C ILE A 111 5.22 -11.89 3.90
#